data_AF-A0A2E2TB59-F1
#
_entry.id   AF-A0A2E2TB59-F1
#
_cell.length_a   1.000
_cell.length_b   1.000
_cell.length_c   1.000
_cell.angle_alpha   90.00
_cell.angle_beta   90.00
_cell.angle_gamma   90.00
#
_symmetry.space_group_name_H-M   'P 1'
#
loop_
_entity.id
_entity.type
_entity.pdbx_description
1 polymer ?
#
loop_
_entity_poly.entity_id
_entity_poly.type
_entity_poly.pdbx_seq_one_letter_code
_entity_poly.pdbx_strand_id
1 'polypeptide(L)' 'MLSHNNGFYPFTLNLHFDILIVGAGPAGCITAFQISKTNPELKVAIIDKASFPRDKNVAMP' A
#
# COMPACT_ATOMS: atom_id res chain seq x y z
N MET A 1 2.95 -11.00 -24.75
CA MET A 1 4.23 -10.53 -24.20
C MET A 1 4.08 -9.02 -23.99
N LEU A 2 3.64 -8.59 -22.80
CA LEU A 2 3.54 -7.16 -22.48
C LEU A 2 4.76 -6.81 -21.64
N SER A 3 5.70 -6.10 -22.27
CA SER A 3 6.89 -5.57 -21.62
C SER A 3 6.46 -4.44 -20.69
N HIS A 4 6.42 -4.71 -19.38
CA HIS A 4 6.50 -3.67 -18.37
C HIS A 4 7.90 -3.77 -17.79
N ASN A 5 8.70 -2.75 -18.09
CA ASN A 5 10.11 -2.66 -17.70
C ASN A 5 10.29 -2.90 -16.19
N ASN A 6 11.29 -3.72 -15.84
CA ASN A 6 11.93 -3.90 -14.52
C ASN A 6 11.49 -5.06 -13.60
N GLY A 7 11.51 -6.29 -14.12
CA GLY A 7 11.65 -7.47 -13.25
C GLY A 7 10.98 -8.71 -13.81
N PHE A 8 11.69 -9.82 -13.86
CA PHE A 8 11.16 -11.10 -14.31
C PHE A 8 10.27 -11.69 -13.20
N TYR A 9 9.00 -11.29 -13.14
CA TYR A 9 8.01 -11.91 -12.26
C TYR A 9 7.37 -13.08 -13.02
N PRO A 10 7.64 -14.35 -12.68
CA PRO A 10 7.16 -15.51 -13.44
C PRO A 10 5.61 -15.67 -13.42
N PHE A 11 4.92 -14.82 -12.65
CA PHE A 11 3.47 -14.69 -12.66
C PHE A 11 3.13 -13.21 -12.83
N THR A 12 2.35 -12.89 -13.86
CA THR A 12 1.74 -11.56 -13.98
C THR A 12 0.68 -11.46 -12.88
N LEU A 13 1.08 -10.98 -11.70
CA LEU A 13 0.14 -10.75 -10.61
C LEU A 13 -0.76 -9.61 -11.06
N ASN A 14 -2.00 -9.94 -11.47
CA ASN A 14 -2.95 -8.97 -11.97
C ASN A 14 -3.53 -8.18 -10.77
N LEU A 15 -2.71 -7.28 -10.25
CA LEU A 15 -2.99 -6.44 -9.09
C LEU A 15 -3.93 -5.31 -9.50
N HIS A 16 -5.22 -5.62 -9.55
CA HIS A 16 -6.27 -4.61 -9.72
C HIS A 16 -6.79 -4.15 -8.37
N PHE A 17 -6.67 -2.84 -8.14
CA PHE A 17 -7.22 -2.13 -6.99
C PHE A 17 -8.15 -1.04 -7.50
N ASP A 18 -9.23 -0.79 -6.76
CA ASP A 18 -10.17 0.29 -7.07
C ASP A 18 -9.63 1.63 -6.54
N ILE A 19 -8.87 1.58 -5.43
CA ILE A 19 -8.32 2.74 -4.75
C ILE A 19 -6.84 2.49 -4.38
N LEU A 20 -5.99 3.47 -4.68
CA LEU A 20 -4.59 3.51 -4.23
C LEU A 20 -4.39 4.69 -3.28
N ILE A 21 -3.97 4.41 -2.05
CA ILE A 21 -3.60 5.40 -1.04
C ILE A 21 -2.08 5.50 -0.97
N VAL A 22 -1.55 6.71 -1.17
CA VAL A 22 -0.11 6.98 -1.09
C VAL A 22 0.22 7.58 0.29
N GLY A 23 0.89 6.79 1.12
CA GLY A 23 1.27 7.09 2.50
C GLY A 23 0.51 6.22 3.52
N ALA A 24 1.19 5.31 4.19
CA ALA A 24 0.70 4.49 5.32
C ALA A 24 0.93 5.16 6.68
N GLY A 25 0.87 6.50 6.70
CA GLY A 25 0.78 7.28 7.92
C GLY A 25 -0.62 7.18 8.57
N PRO A 26 -0.85 7.87 9.70
CA PRO A 26 -2.13 7.84 10.40
C PRO A 26 -3.33 8.17 9.50
N ALA A 27 -3.19 9.20 8.65
CA ALA A 27 -4.24 9.61 7.73
C ALA A 27 -4.59 8.49 6.73
N GLY A 28 -3.59 7.95 6.02
CA GLY A 28 -3.82 6.90 5.02
C GLY A 28 -4.40 5.62 5.62
N CYS A 29 -3.94 5.22 6.82
CA CYS A 29 -4.50 4.07 7.53
C CYS A 29 -5.95 4.30 7.95
N ILE A 30 -6.30 5.49 8.46
CA ILE A 30 -7.68 5.81 8.84
C ILE A 30 -8.58 5.86 7.61
N THR A 31 -8.11 6.43 6.49
CA THR A 31 -8.85 6.45 5.23
C THR A 31 -9.15 5.02 4.75
N ALA A 32 -8.14 4.15 4.69
CA ALA A 32 -8.33 2.76 4.28
C ALA A 32 -9.28 2.01 5.22
N PHE A 33 -9.12 2.21 6.53
CA PHE A 33 -9.99 1.62 7.54
C PHE A 33 -11.45 2.03 7.33
N GLN A 34 -11.72 3.32 7.15
CA GLN A 34 -13.09 3.79 6.91
C GLN A 34 -13.68 3.23 5.62
N ILE A 35 -12.91 3.22 4.52
CA ILE A 35 -13.36 2.62 3.27
C ILE A 35 -13.71 1.13 3.47
N SER A 36 -12.89 0.36 4.18
CA SER A 36 -13.18 -1.05 4.46
C SER A 36 -14.48 -1.26 5.28
N LYS A 37 -14.94 -0.23 6.00
CA LYS A 37 -16.18 -0.26 6.79
C LYS A 37 -17.39 0.20 5.99
N THR A 38 -17.25 1.23 5.16
CA THR A 38 -18.36 1.81 4.39
C THR A 38 -18.57 1.13 3.03
N ASN A 39 -17.51 0.58 2.45
CA ASN A 39 -17.45 -0.01 1.09
C ASN A 39 -16.54 -1.24 1.07
N PRO A 40 -16.91 -2.33 1.76
CA PRO A 40 -16.08 -3.54 1.90
C PRO A 40 -15.79 -4.26 0.57
N GLU A 41 -16.54 -3.96 -0.49
CA GLU A 41 -16.34 -4.49 -1.85
C GLU A 41 -15.12 -3.88 -2.55
N LEU A 42 -14.70 -2.67 -2.15
CA LEU A 42 -13.60 -1.95 -2.81
C LEU A 42 -12.25 -2.52 -2.38
N LYS A 43 -11.42 -2.84 -3.36
CA LYS A 43 -10.03 -3.27 -3.14
C LYS A 43 -9.13 -2.06 -2.98
N VAL A 44 -8.68 -1.83 -1.75
CA VAL A 44 -7.80 -0.72 -1.41
C VAL A 44 -6.36 -1.19 -1.26
N ALA A 45 -5.42 -0.54 -1.95
CA ALA A 45 -3.98 -0.67 -1.72
C ALA A 45 -3.45 0.56 -0.98
N ILE A 46 -2.55 0.35 -0.01
CA ILE A 46 -1.77 1.41 0.62
C ILE A 46 -0.30 1.18 0.28
N ILE A 47 0.38 2.20 -0.22
CA ILE A 47 1.82 2.19 -0.44
C ILE A 47 2.49 3.23 0.45
N ASP A 48 3.66 2.93 0.98
CA ASP A 48 4.48 3.88 1.73
C ASP A 48 5.94 3.77 1.26
N LYS A 49 6.67 4.87 1.34
CA LYS A 49 8.10 4.90 1.05
C LYS A 49 8.90 4.18 2.14
N ALA A 50 8.46 4.30 3.39
CA ALA A 50 9.15 3.71 4.53
C ALA A 50 8.83 2.22 4.66
N SER A 51 9.87 1.40 4.80
CA SER A 51 9.71 0.01 5.23
C SER A 51 9.25 -0.03 6.69
N PHE A 52 8.25 -0.86 6.99
CA PHE A 52 7.82 -1.11 8.37
C PHE A 52 8.72 -2.18 9.02
N PRO A 53 9.05 -2.09 10.33
CA PRO A 53 8.66 -1.06 11.29
C PRO A 53 9.35 0.28 11.00
N ARG A 54 8.58 1.37 11.06
CA ARG A 54 9.19 2.70 11.07
C ARG A 54 9.89 2.86 12.41
N ASP A 55 11.19 3.19 12.39
CA ASP A 55 11.89 3.60 13.61
C ASP A 55 11.10 4.74 14.27
N LYS A 56 10.55 4.44 15.45
CA LYS A 56 10.03 5.46 16.38
C LYS A 56 11.10 5.90 17.40
N ASN A 57 12.25 5.23 17.42
CA ASN A 57 13.32 5.53 18.35
C ASN A 57 14.15 6.72 17.85
N VAL A 58 13.64 7.92 18.09
CA VAL A 58 14.52 9.07 18.36
C VAL A 58 14.92 8.99 19.84
N ALA A 59 15.72 7.98 20.15
CA ALA A 59 16.47 7.91 21.39
C ALA A 59 17.75 7.14 21.08
N MET A 60 18.76 7.88 20.62
CA MET A 60 20.15 7.47 20.69
C MET A 60 20.97 8.73 20.98
N PRO A 61 22.07 8.68 21.75
CA PRO A 61 22.42 7.88 22.92
C PRO A 61 22.14 8.60 24.26
#